data_AF-X1S4R5-F1
#
_entry.id   AF-X1S4R5-F1
#
_cell.length_a   1.000
_cell.length_b   1.000
_cell.length_c   1.000
_cell.angle_alpha   90.00
_cell.angle_beta   90.00
_cell.angle_gamma   90.00
#
_symmetry.space_group_name_H-M   'P 1'
#
loop_
_entity.id
_entity.type
_entity.pdbx_description
1 polymer ?
#
loop_
_entity_poly.entity_id
_entity_poly.type
_entity_poly.pdbx_seq_one_letter_code
_entity_poly.pdbx_strand_id
1 'polypeptide(L)'
;MFYILTELDKIIMYIKEKGTDGLLQEWKNYSYEVGKKIEISVGNNIKKSGKVLGIGKSGELIIVDSNSTIIKIFNGYNLKLLDK
;
A
#
# COMPACT_ATOMS: atom_id res chain seq x y z
N MET A 1 24.32 8.28 5.32
CA MET A 1 24.21 6.81 5.36
C MET A 1 23.90 6.32 6.78
N PHE A 2 24.69 6.68 7.79
CA PHE A 2 24.44 6.33 9.20
C PHE A 2 23.04 6.68 9.71
N TYR A 3 22.53 7.87 9.40
CA TYR A 3 21.19 8.30 9.82
C TYR A 3 20.07 7.35 9.35
N ILE A 4 20.10 6.92 8.08
CA ILE A 4 19.08 6.03 7.53
C ILE A 4 19.10 4.67 8.24
N LEU A 5 20.29 4.15 8.53
CA LEU A 5 20.43 2.88 9.25
C LEU A 5 19.88 3.00 10.69
N THR A 6 20.18 4.10 11.38
CA THR A 6 19.65 4.37 12.72
C THR A 6 18.12 4.49 12.72
N GLU A 7 17.52 5.18 11.76
CA GLU A 7 16.06 5.28 11.67
C GLU A 7 15.41 3.93 11.32
N LEU A 8 16.05 3.11 10.46
CA LEU A 8 15.59 1.75 10.20
C LEU A 8 15.62 0.88 11.44
N ASP A 9 16.70 0.93 12.23
CA ASP A 9 16.80 0.18 13.50
C ASP A 9 15.69 0.58 14.47
N LYS A 10 15.41 1.89 14.60
CA LYS A 10 14.30 2.38 15.43
C LYS A 10 12.95 1.85 14.96
N ILE A 11 12.70 1.85 13.65
CA ILE A 11 11.46 1.32 13.06
C ILE A 11 11.33 -0.19 13.31
N ILE A 12 12.41 -0.94 13.15
CA ILE A 12 12.42 -2.39 13.41
C ILE A 12 12.11 -2.67 14.88
N MET A 13 12.74 -1.94 15.81
CA MET A 13 12.45 -2.07 17.24
C MET A 13 10.99 -1.73 17.55
N TYR A 14 10.48 -0.63 16.99
CA TYR A 14 9.08 -0.21 17.15
C TYR A 14 8.11 -1.31 16.69
N ILE A 15 8.34 -1.89 15.50
CA ILE A 15 7.50 -2.96 14.96
C ILE A 15 7.53 -4.20 15.85
N LYS A 16 8.71 -4.57 16.37
CA LYS A 16 8.85 -5.72 17.29
C LYS A 16 8.06 -5.54 18.58
N GLU A 17 8.02 -4.32 19.12
CA GLU A 17 7.37 -4.03 20.41
C GLU A 17 5.86 -3.78 20.27
N LYS A 18 5.44 -3.03 19.23
CA LYS A 18 4.09 -2.47 19.11
C LYS A 18 3.29 -2.99 17.92
N GLY A 19 3.91 -3.80 17.05
CA GLY A 19 3.32 -4.25 15.80
C GLY A 19 3.27 -3.16 14.73
N THR A 20 2.49 -3.39 13.68
CA THR A 20 2.45 -2.54 12.48
C THR A 20 1.33 -1.52 12.46
N ASP A 21 0.37 -1.58 13.38
CA ASP A 21 -0.87 -0.77 13.32
C ASP A 21 -0.59 0.74 13.26
N GLY A 22 0.31 1.26 14.10
CA GLY A 22 0.67 2.68 14.09
C GLY A 22 1.34 3.12 12.78
N LEU A 23 2.21 2.26 12.23
CA LEU A 23 2.87 2.51 10.94
C LEU A 23 1.88 2.51 9.79
N LEU A 24 0.91 1.59 9.79
CA LEU A 24 -0.13 1.54 8.76
C LEU A 24 -1.08 2.74 8.83
N GLN A 25 -1.33 3.27 10.02
CA GLN A 25 -2.09 4.50 10.20
C GLN A 25 -1.34 5.71 9.61
N GLU A 26 -0.05 5.84 9.90
CA GLU A 26 0.78 6.92 9.36
C GLU A 26 1.01 6.82 7.85
N TRP A 27 1.14 5.60 7.32
CA TRP A 27 1.37 5.35 5.88
C TRP A 27 0.38 6.08 4.99
N LYS A 28 -0.90 6.17 5.42
CA LYS A 28 -1.96 6.86 4.67
C LYS A 28 -1.65 8.35 4.42
N ASN A 29 -0.90 8.99 5.30
CA ASN A 29 -0.52 10.40 5.16
C ASN A 29 0.59 10.61 4.12
N TYR A 30 1.34 9.56 3.80
CA TYR A 30 2.49 9.61 2.88
C TYR A 30 2.23 8.92 1.54
N SER A 31 1.14 8.16 1.40
CA SER A 31 0.80 7.50 0.14
C SER A 31 0.34 8.50 -0.91
N TYR A 32 0.95 8.38 -2.09
CA TYR A 32 0.58 9.19 -3.27
C TYR A 32 -0.62 8.62 -4.02
N GLU A 33 -1.01 7.39 -3.73
CA GLU A 33 -2.01 6.60 -4.47
C GLU A 33 -3.39 6.62 -3.81
N VAL A 34 -3.48 6.83 -2.49
CA VAL A 34 -4.75 6.85 -1.75
C VAL A 34 -5.75 7.81 -2.41
N GLY A 35 -6.96 7.32 -2.65
CA GLY A 35 -8.04 8.07 -3.27
C GLY A 35 -7.96 8.17 -4.79
N LYS A 36 -6.88 7.71 -5.43
CA LYS A 36 -6.73 7.74 -6.89
C LYS A 36 -7.19 6.45 -7.56
N LYS A 37 -7.61 6.54 -8.81
CA LYS A 37 -7.85 5.41 -9.69
C LYS A 37 -6.52 4.92 -10.25
N ILE A 38 -6.30 3.61 -10.15
CA ILE A 38 -5.06 2.96 -10.61
C ILE A 38 -5.35 1.76 -11.50
N GLU A 39 -4.34 1.37 -12.27
CA GLU A 39 -4.18 0.05 -12.87
C GLU A 39 -2.90 -0.57 -12.32
N ILE A 40 -2.95 -1.83 -11.89
CA ILE A 40 -1.79 -2.57 -11.38
C ILE A 40 -1.77 -3.98 -11.96
N SER A 41 -0.58 -4.44 -12.35
CA SER A 41 -0.36 -5.83 -12.74
C SER A 41 -0.11 -6.68 -11.50
N VAL A 42 -0.82 -7.79 -11.38
CA VAL A 42 -0.60 -8.83 -10.36
C VAL A 42 -0.12 -10.11 -11.05
N GLY A 43 0.16 -11.16 -10.28
CA GLY A 43 0.67 -12.44 -10.80
C GLY A 43 -0.02 -12.92 -12.08
N ASN A 44 0.75 -13.58 -12.95
CA ASN A 44 0.32 -14.01 -14.29
C ASN A 44 -0.13 -12.85 -15.20
N ASN A 45 0.43 -11.65 -15.03
CA ASN A 45 0.12 -10.45 -15.82
C ASN A 45 -1.37 -10.03 -15.80
N ILE A 46 -2.14 -10.49 -14.82
CA ILE A 46 -3.53 -10.08 -14.66
C ILE A 46 -3.53 -8.61 -14.24
N LYS A 47 -4.33 -7.79 -14.92
CA LYS A 47 -4.51 -6.38 -14.56
C LYS A 47 -5.70 -6.24 -13.62
N LYS A 48 -5.51 -5.50 -12.53
CA LYS A 48 -6.56 -5.05 -11.63
C LYS A 48 -6.63 -3.53 -11.69
N SER A 49 -7.84 -2.99 -11.71
CA SER A 49 -8.06 -1.55 -11.71
C SER A 49 -9.14 -1.18 -10.71
N GLY A 50 -9.02 0.01 -10.15
CA GLY A 50 -9.93 0.47 -9.10
C GLY A 50 -9.41 1.73 -8.41
N LYS A 51 -10.24 2.30 -7.54
CA LYS A 51 -9.87 3.42 -6.68
C LYS A 51 -9.19 2.88 -5.43
N VAL A 52 -8.03 3.42 -5.08
CA VAL A 52 -7.29 3.02 -3.87
C VAL A 52 -8.01 3.53 -2.64
N LEU A 53 -8.33 2.61 -1.73
CA LEU A 53 -8.88 2.91 -0.41
C LEU A 53 -7.77 3.04 0.64
N GLY A 54 -6.63 2.39 0.40
CA GLY A 54 -5.44 2.47 1.24
C GLY A 54 -4.81 1.10 1.44
N ILE A 55 -4.12 0.94 2.57
CA ILE A 55 -3.46 -0.30 2.97
C ILE A 55 -4.27 -1.03 4.05
N GLY A 56 -4.37 -2.35 3.94
CA GLY A 56 -4.99 -3.23 4.92
C GLY A 56 -4.05 -3.56 6.09
N LYS A 57 -4.60 -4.20 7.12
CA LYS A 57 -3.86 -4.59 8.32
C LYS A 57 -2.71 -5.57 8.04
N SER A 58 -2.81 -6.34 6.96
CA SER A 58 -1.79 -7.30 6.55
C SER A 58 -0.82 -6.72 5.52
N GLY A 59 -0.85 -5.40 5.29
CA GLY A 59 -0.02 -4.72 4.30
C GLY A 59 -0.54 -4.84 2.86
N GLU A 60 -1.73 -5.40 2.64
CA GLU A 60 -2.31 -5.49 1.30
C GLU A 60 -2.80 -4.13 0.79
N LEU A 61 -2.59 -3.82 -0.48
CA LEU A 61 -3.24 -2.68 -1.12
C LEU A 61 -4.72 -3.00 -1.33
N ILE A 62 -5.59 -2.12 -0.86
CA ILE A 62 -7.04 -2.23 -0.98
C ILE A 62 -7.52 -1.28 -2.06
N ILE A 63 -8.14 -1.83 -3.09
CA ILE A 63 -8.82 -1.06 -4.14
C ILE A 63 -10.30 -1.44 -4.22
N VAL A 64 -11.12 -0.52 -4.70
CA VAL A 64 -12.52 -0.79 -5.08
C VAL A 64 -12.66 -0.65 -6.59
N ASP A 65 -13.18 -1.69 -7.25
CA ASP A 65 -13.40 -1.66 -8.69
C ASP A 65 -14.70 -0.93 -9.08
N SER A 66 -15.03 -0.89 -10.37
CA SER A 66 -16.25 -0.26 -10.87
C SER A 66 -17.54 -0.97 -10.43
N ASN A 67 -17.44 -2.23 -10.00
CA ASN A 67 -18.56 -3.04 -9.53
C ASN A 67 -18.71 -2.99 -8.00
N SER A 68 -18.06 -2.02 -7.34
CA SER A 68 -18.02 -1.89 -5.88
C SER A 68 -17.42 -3.11 -5.16
N THR A 69 -16.64 -3.93 -5.88
CA THR A 69 -15.96 -5.09 -5.29
C THR A 69 -14.63 -4.64 -4.67
N ILE A 70 -14.42 -5.03 -3.41
CA ILE A 70 -13.15 -4.80 -2.72
C ILE A 70 -12.14 -5.85 -3.18
N ILE A 71 -11.01 -5.39 -3.72
CA ILE A 71 -9.92 -6.23 -4.18
C ILE A 71 -8.71 -5.97 -3.29
N LYS A 72 -8.12 -7.05 -2.77
CA LYS A 72 -6.92 -7.05 -1.94
C LYS A 72 -5.71 -7.52 -2.74
N ILE A 73 -4.66 -6.72 -2.77
CA ILE A 73 -3.46 -6.98 -3.57
C ILE A 73 -2.24 -6.99 -2.66
N PHE A 74 -1.68 -8.18 -2.42
CA PHE A 74 -0.46 -8.33 -1.63
C PHE A 74 0.80 -8.02 -2.43
N ASN A 75 0.80 -8.39 -3.71
CA ASN A 75 1.94 -8.20 -4.61
C ASN A 75 1.44 -7.68 -5.95
N GLY A 76 2.01 -6.58 -6.41
CA GLY A 76 1.75 -6.01 -7.72
C GLY A 76 2.93 -5.20 -8.23
N TYR A 77 2.94 -4.98 -9.53
CA TYR A 77 4.00 -4.27 -10.25
C TYR A 77 3.38 -3.44 -11.38
N ASN A 78 4.18 -2.54 -11.97
CA ASN A 78 3.76 -1.64 -13.05
C ASN A 78 2.50 -0.83 -12.71
N LEU A 79 2.40 -0.31 -11.47
CA LEU A 79 1.29 0.54 -11.05
C LEU A 79 1.25 1.81 -11.89
N LYS A 80 0.06 2.14 -12.41
CA LYS A 80 -0.23 3.36 -13.18
C LYS A 80 -1.37 4.12 -12.54
N LEU A 81 -1.19 5.43 -12.36
CA LEU A 81 -2.28 6.34 -12.02
C LEU A 81 -3.09 6.65 -13.28
N LEU A 82 -4.42 6.54 -13.17
CA LEU A 82 -5.35 6.79 -14.27
C LEU A 82 -6.04 8.16 -14.17
N ASP A 83 -5.99 8.79 -12.99
CA ASP A 83 -6.45 10.17 -12.81
C ASP A 83 -5.34 11.12 -13.31
N LYS A 84 -5.44 11.50 -14.60
CA LYS A 84 -4.67 12.60 -15.19
C LYS A 84 -5.60 13.71 -15.62
#